data_AF-A0A7Y4S8W0-F1
#
_entry.id   AF-A0A7Y4S8W0-F1
#
_cell.length_a   1.000
_cell.length_b   1.000
_cell.length_c   1.000
_cell.angle_alpha   90.00
_cell.angle_beta   90.00
_cell.angle_gamma   90.00
#
_symmetry.space_group_name_H-M   'P 1'
#
loop_
_entity.id
_entity.type
_entity.pdbx_description
1 polymer ?
#
loop_
_entity_poly.entity_id
_entity_poly.type
_entity_poly.pdbx_seq_one_letter_code
_entity_poly.pdbx_strand_id
1 'polypeptide(L)'
;WDEATQRWLFAVVDIVAALTESQNPQVYWRVLKKRLLAEGNETDTNCNGLKMTAPDGKQRLTDVADTEQLLRLIQSIPSPKAEPFKRWLAKVGYERLEEIENPELAAARMRGLYQAKGYSDEWIEKRVRGIAIRDELTNGHKSWLSLLKKLVMPVSLSSILSRERARKQTNRFATYTLLNGKNAV
;
A
#
# COMPACT_ATOMS: atom_id res chain seq x y z
N TRP A 1 0.93 -12.41 17.73
CA TRP A 1 0.74 -13.45 16.71
C TRP A 1 -0.52 -14.21 17.05
N ASP A 2 -1.44 -14.34 16.11
CA ASP A 2 -2.62 -15.18 16.25
C ASP A 2 -2.40 -16.51 15.52
N GLU A 3 -2.49 -17.61 16.26
CA GLU A 3 -2.20 -18.95 15.72
C GLU A 3 -3.28 -19.44 14.76
N ALA A 4 -4.54 -19.05 14.98
CA ALA A 4 -5.66 -19.50 14.14
C ALA A 4 -5.60 -18.88 12.73
N THR A 5 -5.32 -17.58 12.64
CA THR A 5 -5.24 -16.87 11.36
C THR A 5 -3.83 -16.79 10.78
N GLN A 6 -2.79 -17.15 11.56
CA GLN A 6 -1.37 -16.98 11.20
C GLN A 6 -1.04 -15.53 10.82
N ARG A 7 -1.64 -14.57 11.55
CA ARG A 7 -1.48 -13.13 11.32
C ARG A 7 -0.95 -12.43 12.57
N TRP A 8 -0.27 -11.31 12.34
CA TRP A 8 0.03 -10.36 13.40
C TRP A 8 -1.17 -9.44 13.61
N LEU A 9 -1.70 -9.43 14.84
CA LEU A 9 -2.74 -8.51 15.28
C LEU A 9 -2.11 -7.42 16.13
N PHE A 10 -2.52 -6.18 15.88
CA PHE A 10 -2.02 -4.99 16.55
C PHE A 10 -3.18 -4.27 17.23
N ALA A 11 -2.95 -3.76 18.44
CA ALA A 11 -3.92 -2.91 19.12
C ALA A 11 -4.03 -1.57 18.37
N VAL A 12 -5.24 -1.24 17.91
CA VAL A 12 -5.49 -0.01 17.13
C VAL A 12 -5.16 1.23 17.96
N VAL A 13 -5.48 1.20 19.25
CA VAL A 13 -5.23 2.31 20.19
C VAL A 13 -3.74 2.64 20.30
N ASP A 14 -2.86 1.64 20.30
CA ASP A 14 -1.40 1.85 20.40
C ASP A 14 -0.84 2.48 19.12
N ILE A 15 -1.36 2.08 17.96
CA ILE A 15 -0.98 2.69 16.68
C ILE A 15 -1.49 4.13 16.59
N VAL A 16 -2.72 4.39 17.04
CA VAL A 16 -3.23 5.76 17.16
C VAL A 16 -2.35 6.57 18.10
N ALA A 17 -1.90 6.02 19.22
CA ALA A 17 -0.99 6.70 20.14
C ALA A 17 0.36 7.05 19.47
N ALA A 18 0.90 6.14 18.67
CA ALA A 18 2.16 6.35 17.95
C ALA A 18 2.05 7.39 16.82
N LEU A 19 0.91 7.40 16.10
CA LEU A 19 0.71 8.22 14.91
C LEU A 19 -0.04 9.53 15.17
N THR A 20 -0.41 9.82 16.42
CA THR A 20 -1.11 11.05 16.79
C THR A 20 -0.44 11.76 17.95
N GLU A 21 -0.85 13.01 18.17
CA GLU A 21 -0.47 13.82 19.34
C GLU A 21 -1.57 13.85 20.40
N SER A 22 -2.57 12.97 20.27
CA SER A 22 -3.68 12.92 21.20
C SER A 22 -3.20 12.45 22.58
N GLN A 23 -3.48 13.24 23.60
CA GLN A 23 -3.28 12.85 25.00
C GLN A 23 -4.16 11.66 25.40
N ASN A 24 -5.27 11.44 24.67
CA ASN A 24 -6.16 10.30 24.87
C ASN A 24 -6.42 9.57 23.54
N PRO A 25 -5.55 8.60 23.18
CA PRO A 25 -5.67 7.81 21.95
C PRO A 25 -6.98 7.02 21.86
N GLN A 26 -7.55 6.63 23.00
CA GLN A 26 -8.80 5.87 23.09
C GLN A 26 -10.02 6.72 22.68
N VAL A 27 -10.06 7.97 23.15
CA VAL A 27 -11.09 8.94 22.73
C VAL A 27 -10.91 9.30 21.26
N TYR A 28 -9.67 9.51 20.82
CA TYR A 28 -9.36 9.78 19.41
C TYR A 28 -9.88 8.66 18.53
N TRP A 29 -9.58 7.41 18.88
CA TRP A 29 -10.06 6.23 18.15
C TRP A 29 -11.58 6.22 18.06
N ARG A 30 -12.29 6.41 19.18
CA ARG A 30 -13.77 6.46 19.19
C ARG A 30 -14.35 7.54 18.27
N VAL A 31 -13.69 8.70 18.14
CA VAL A 31 -14.12 9.76 17.20
C VAL A 31 -13.81 9.36 15.76
N LEU A 32 -12.63 8.78 15.51
CA LEU A 32 -12.25 8.31 14.18
C LEU A 32 -13.21 7.23 13.67
N LYS A 33 -13.57 6.25 14.52
CA LYS A 33 -14.59 5.22 14.23
C LYS A 33 -15.90 5.82 13.72
N LYS A 34 -16.44 6.81 14.44
CA LYS A 34 -17.67 7.51 14.03
C LYS A 34 -17.56 8.18 12.66
N ARG A 35 -16.40 8.76 12.32
CA ARG A 35 -16.16 9.36 11.01
C ARG A 35 -16.11 8.30 9.92
N LEU A 36 -15.40 7.20 10.17
CA LEU A 36 -15.31 6.07 9.25
C LEU A 36 -16.68 5.47 8.93
N LEU A 37 -17.53 5.29 9.94
CA LEU A 37 -18.91 4.84 9.77
C LEU A 37 -19.74 5.82 8.91
N ALA A 38 -19.58 7.12 9.13
CA ALA A 38 -20.28 8.15 8.35
C ALA A 38 -19.83 8.19 6.87
N GLU A 39 -18.57 7.85 6.60
CA GLU A 39 -18.01 7.71 5.25
C GLU A 39 -18.39 6.39 4.57
N GLY A 40 -19.13 5.50 5.25
CA GLY A 40 -19.47 4.17 4.75
C GLY A 40 -18.27 3.21 4.72
N ASN A 41 -17.23 3.48 5.50
CA ASN A 41 -16.01 2.67 5.53
C ASN A 41 -16.18 1.48 6.48
N GLU A 42 -16.36 0.29 5.90
CA GLU A 42 -16.58 -0.98 6.62
C GLU A 42 -15.37 -1.45 7.44
N THR A 43 -14.21 -0.80 7.33
CA THR A 43 -13.04 -1.16 8.16
C THR A 43 -13.27 -0.95 9.66
N ASP A 44 -14.24 -0.11 10.04
CA ASP A 44 -14.63 0.03 11.45
C ASP A 44 -15.42 -1.18 11.96
N THR A 45 -16.13 -1.89 11.07
CA THR A 45 -17.02 -3.00 11.44
C THR A 45 -16.27 -4.33 11.63
N ASN A 46 -15.00 -4.40 11.23
CA ASN A 46 -14.23 -5.65 11.17
C ASN A 46 -13.02 -5.70 12.11
N CYS A 47 -12.90 -4.74 13.04
CA CYS A 47 -11.91 -4.83 14.11
C CYS A 47 -12.40 -5.85 15.15
N ASN A 48 -11.64 -6.93 15.36
CA ASN A 48 -11.97 -7.91 16.37
C ASN A 48 -11.65 -7.34 17.76
N GLY A 49 -12.56 -7.44 18.71
CA GLY A 49 -12.27 -7.11 20.10
C GLY A 49 -11.46 -8.24 20.74
N LEU A 50 -10.20 -7.99 21.07
CA LEU A 50 -9.35 -8.97 21.75
C LEU A 50 -9.01 -8.48 23.17
N LYS A 51 -9.05 -9.39 24.16
CA LYS A 51 -8.56 -9.08 25.50
C LYS A 51 -7.03 -9.06 25.46
N MET A 52 -6.46 -7.88 25.73
CA MET A 52 -5.01 -7.68 25.77
C MET A 52 -4.61 -7.10 27.13
N THR A 53 -3.41 -7.46 27.59
CA THR A 53 -2.80 -6.88 28.79
C THR A 53 -2.30 -5.49 28.46
N ALA A 54 -2.84 -4.48 29.12
CA ALA A 54 -2.38 -3.10 29.01
C ALA A 54 -1.08 -2.88 29.80
N PRO A 55 -0.36 -1.75 29.60
CA PRO A 55 0.90 -1.46 30.31
C PRO A 55 0.79 -1.44 31.84
N ASP A 56 -0.41 -1.23 32.37
CA ASP A 56 -0.71 -1.26 33.80
C ASP A 56 -1.00 -2.69 34.34
N GLY A 57 -0.77 -3.73 33.53
CA GLY A 57 -0.98 -5.13 33.90
C GLY A 57 -2.44 -5.59 33.87
N LYS A 58 -3.40 -4.69 33.59
CA LYS A 58 -4.82 -5.04 33.54
C LYS A 58 -5.22 -5.51 32.15
N GLN A 59 -5.97 -6.61 32.07
CA GLN A 59 -6.56 -7.05 30.82
C GLN A 59 -7.75 -6.17 30.45
N ARG A 60 -7.77 -5.65 29.23
CA ARG A 60 -8.89 -4.88 28.68
C ARG A 60 -9.24 -5.39 27.29
N LEU A 61 -10.52 -5.29 26.95
CA LEU A 61 -10.97 -5.51 25.59
C LEU A 61 -10.50 -4.32 24.74
N THR A 62 -9.71 -4.58 23.70
CA THR A 62 -9.23 -3.57 22.77
C THR A 62 -9.51 -4.01 21.34
N ASP A 63 -9.76 -3.03 20.48
CA ASP A 63 -9.92 -3.28 19.05
C ASP A 63 -8.55 -3.62 18.47
N VAL A 64 -8.46 -4.77 17.81
CA VAL A 64 -7.26 -5.20 17.09
C VAL A 64 -7.49 -5.25 15.59
N ALA A 65 -6.43 -4.96 14.84
CA ALA A 65 -6.41 -4.99 13.38
C ALA A 65 -5.20 -5.79 12.89
N ASP A 66 -5.36 -6.49 11.77
CA ASP A 66 -4.24 -7.05 11.04
C ASP A 66 -3.50 -5.98 10.23
N THR A 67 -2.40 -6.35 9.57
CA THR A 67 -1.58 -5.40 8.81
C THR A 67 -2.36 -4.70 7.70
N GLU A 68 -3.24 -5.39 6.98
CA GLU A 68 -3.98 -4.82 5.86
C GLU A 68 -5.00 -3.80 6.36
N GLN A 69 -5.78 -4.18 7.36
CA GLN A 69 -6.72 -3.31 8.05
C GLN A 69 -6.00 -2.09 8.63
N LEU A 70 -4.83 -2.28 9.22
CA LEU A 70 -4.04 -1.20 9.80
C LEU A 70 -3.56 -0.20 8.74
N LEU A 71 -3.01 -0.68 7.63
CA LEU A 71 -2.58 0.19 6.53
C LEU A 71 -3.73 1.06 6.00
N ARG A 72 -4.95 0.50 5.93
CA ARG A 72 -6.15 1.25 5.55
C ARG A 72 -6.58 2.26 6.61
N LEU A 73 -6.56 1.89 7.90
CA LEU A 73 -6.91 2.80 9.00
C LEU A 73 -5.98 4.01 9.04
N ILE A 74 -4.66 3.81 8.86
CA ILE A 74 -3.67 4.88 8.90
C ILE A 74 -3.95 5.97 7.85
N GLN A 75 -4.44 5.60 6.66
CA GLN A 75 -4.82 6.59 5.64
C GLN A 75 -5.87 7.59 6.14
N SER A 76 -6.74 7.15 7.05
CA SER A 76 -7.85 7.93 7.58
C SER A 76 -7.49 8.78 8.79
N ILE A 77 -6.25 8.71 9.31
CA ILE A 77 -5.82 9.49 10.49
C ILE A 77 -5.42 10.92 10.05
N PRO A 78 -6.17 11.99 10.42
CA PRO A 78 -5.82 13.37 10.09
C PRO A 78 -4.79 13.95 11.08
N SER A 79 -3.57 13.39 11.13
CA SER A 79 -2.50 13.80 12.05
C SER A 79 -1.21 14.12 11.29
N PRO A 80 -0.51 15.24 11.60
CA PRO A 80 0.81 15.52 11.03
C PRO A 80 1.83 14.41 11.28
N LYS A 81 1.75 13.69 12.42
CA LYS A 81 2.62 12.55 12.72
C LYS A 81 2.39 11.35 11.80
N ALA A 82 1.18 11.20 11.23
CA ALA A 82 0.89 10.14 10.27
C ALA A 82 1.41 10.49 8.86
N GLU A 83 1.70 11.76 8.59
CA GLU A 83 2.05 12.25 7.24
C GLU A 83 3.34 11.63 6.66
N PRO A 84 4.46 11.47 7.42
CA PRO A 84 5.63 10.77 6.91
C PRO A 84 5.31 9.35 6.44
N PHE A 85 4.44 8.64 7.18
CA PHE A 85 4.05 7.28 6.84
C PHE A 85 3.14 7.25 5.60
N LYS A 86 2.20 8.19 5.47
CA LYS A 86 1.37 8.31 4.25
C LYS A 86 2.20 8.63 3.02
N ARG A 87 3.18 9.53 3.12
CA ARG A 87 4.12 9.83 2.03
C ARG A 87 4.95 8.61 1.66
N TRP A 88 5.39 7.82 2.63
CA TRP A 88 6.06 6.56 2.36
C TRP A 88 5.15 5.57 1.61
N LEU A 89 3.89 5.41 2.04
CA LEU A 89 2.93 4.56 1.31
C LEU A 89 2.64 5.05 -0.10
N ALA A 90 2.52 6.36 -0.30
CA ALA A 90 2.36 6.95 -1.63
C ALA A 90 3.58 6.68 -2.52
N LYS A 91 4.79 6.81 -1.97
CA LYS A 91 6.05 6.48 -2.67
C LYS A 91 6.09 5.00 -3.06
N VAL A 92 5.82 4.10 -2.12
CA VAL A 92 5.81 2.65 -2.40
C VAL A 92 4.76 2.32 -3.46
N GLY A 93 3.57 2.91 -3.38
CA GLY A 93 2.51 2.75 -4.38
C GLY A 93 2.95 3.24 -5.77
N TYR A 94 3.64 4.38 -5.85
CA TYR A 94 4.20 4.89 -7.10
C TYR A 94 5.28 3.97 -7.67
N GLU A 95 6.24 3.52 -6.85
CA GLU A 95 7.28 2.56 -7.25
C GLU A 95 6.66 1.26 -7.79
N ARG A 96 5.55 0.77 -7.19
CA ARG A 96 4.82 -0.40 -7.72
C ARG A 96 4.30 -0.14 -9.13
N LEU A 97 3.82 1.07 -9.42
CA LEU A 97 3.31 1.43 -10.76
C LEU A 97 4.44 1.51 -11.78
N GLU A 98 5.57 2.10 -11.41
CA GLU A 98 6.76 2.13 -12.27
C GLU A 98 7.29 0.72 -12.55
N GLU A 99 7.30 -0.17 -11.56
CA GLU A 99 7.70 -1.58 -11.74
C GLU A 99 6.76 -2.35 -12.68
N ILE A 100 5.48 -1.97 -12.76
CA ILE A 100 4.53 -2.56 -13.71
C ILE A 100 4.80 -2.06 -15.14
N GLU A 101 5.12 -0.77 -15.30
CA GLU A 101 5.46 -0.18 -16.59
C GLU A 101 6.84 -0.66 -17.09
N ASN A 102 7.80 -0.84 -16.19
CA ASN A 102 9.14 -1.35 -16.47
C ASN A 102 9.53 -2.49 -15.49
N PRO A 103 9.32 -3.77 -15.87
CA PRO A 103 9.66 -4.93 -15.04
C PRO A 103 11.13 -5.04 -14.64
N GLU A 104 12.06 -4.39 -15.36
CA GLU A 104 13.49 -4.40 -14.99
C GLU A 104 13.74 -3.70 -13.65
N LEU A 105 12.93 -2.70 -13.31
CA LEU A 105 12.99 -2.02 -12.01
C LEU A 105 12.66 -2.97 -10.86
N ALA A 106 11.72 -3.89 -11.07
CA ALA A 106 11.37 -4.90 -10.07
C ALA A 106 12.55 -5.87 -9.82
N ALA A 107 13.25 -6.27 -10.88
CA ALA A 107 14.44 -7.10 -10.79
C ALA A 107 15.61 -6.38 -10.09
N ALA A 108 15.83 -5.11 -10.43
CA ALA A 108 16.84 -4.27 -9.78
C ALA A 108 16.56 -4.08 -8.28
N ARG A 109 15.31 -3.80 -7.91
CA ARG A 109 14.89 -3.69 -6.51
C ARG A 109 15.10 -5.01 -5.76
N MET A 110 14.76 -6.14 -6.36
CA MET A 110 14.98 -7.45 -5.76
C MET A 110 16.47 -7.69 -5.46
N ARG A 111 17.37 -7.36 -6.39
CA ARG A 111 18.82 -7.45 -6.16
C ARG A 111 19.26 -6.53 -5.00
N GLY A 112 18.83 -5.27 -5.02
CA GLY A 112 19.15 -4.30 -3.96
C GLY A 112 18.66 -4.74 -2.58
N LEU A 113 17.48 -5.36 -2.49
CA LEU A 113 16.96 -5.91 -1.23
C LEU A 113 17.82 -7.05 -0.69
N TYR A 114 18.34 -7.92 -1.55
CA TYR A 114 19.23 -8.99 -1.10
C TYR A 114 20.62 -8.45 -0.71
N GLN A 115 21.14 -7.47 -1.44
CA GLN A 115 22.39 -6.79 -1.07
C GLN A 115 22.26 -6.10 0.29
N ALA A 116 21.15 -5.41 0.55
CA ALA A 116 20.87 -4.76 1.83
C ALA A 116 20.73 -5.78 2.99
N LYS A 117 20.36 -7.03 2.69
CA LYS A 117 20.36 -8.14 3.66
C LYS A 117 21.73 -8.79 3.86
N GLY A 118 22.76 -8.33 3.13
CA GLY A 118 24.14 -8.81 3.24
C GLY A 118 24.47 -10.04 2.40
N TYR A 119 23.64 -10.39 1.41
CA TYR A 119 23.95 -11.49 0.49
C TYR A 119 24.96 -11.07 -0.58
N SER A 120 25.85 -11.98 -0.97
CA SER A 120 26.82 -11.75 -2.06
C SER A 120 26.15 -11.72 -3.43
N ASP A 121 26.73 -10.98 -4.38
CA ASP A 121 26.20 -10.89 -5.74
C ASP A 121 26.09 -12.26 -6.42
N GLU A 122 27.08 -13.16 -6.22
CA GLU A 122 27.04 -14.53 -6.73
C GLU A 122 25.84 -15.33 -6.16
N TRP A 123 25.54 -15.17 -4.85
CA TRP A 123 24.38 -15.81 -4.24
C TRP A 123 23.08 -15.27 -4.82
N ILE A 124 23.02 -13.95 -5.05
CA ILE A 124 21.85 -13.27 -5.61
C ILE A 124 21.58 -13.76 -7.03
N GLU A 125 22.60 -13.82 -7.89
CA GLU A 125 22.48 -14.32 -9.25
C GLU A 125 21.99 -15.76 -9.30
N LYS A 126 22.59 -16.64 -8.48
CA LYS A 126 22.15 -18.03 -8.34
C LYS A 126 20.68 -18.10 -7.88
N ARG A 127 20.28 -17.23 -6.94
CA ARG A 127 18.91 -17.19 -6.43
C ARG A 127 17.91 -16.75 -7.49
N VAL A 128 18.22 -15.67 -8.22
CA VAL A 128 17.37 -15.15 -9.29
C VAL A 128 17.22 -16.18 -10.41
N ARG A 129 18.31 -16.80 -10.84
CA ARG A 129 18.29 -17.87 -11.85
C ARG A 129 17.47 -19.08 -11.38
N GLY A 130 17.62 -19.49 -10.12
CA GLY A 130 16.83 -20.57 -9.54
C GLY A 130 15.33 -20.26 -9.41
N ILE A 131 14.95 -18.99 -9.27
CA ILE A 131 13.53 -18.57 -9.36
C ILE A 131 13.03 -18.72 -10.78
N ALA A 132 13.77 -18.23 -11.78
CA ALA A 132 13.39 -18.32 -13.19
C ALA A 132 13.21 -19.78 -13.65
N ILE A 133 14.18 -20.66 -13.36
CA ILE A 133 14.11 -22.08 -13.71
C ILE A 133 12.90 -22.76 -13.05
N ARG A 134 12.61 -22.47 -11.78
CA ARG A 134 11.42 -23.04 -11.12
C ARG A 134 10.12 -22.53 -11.74
N ASP A 135 10.06 -21.26 -12.11
CA ASP A 135 8.87 -20.70 -12.75
C ASP A 135 8.60 -21.36 -14.10
N GLU A 136 9.65 -21.53 -14.93
CA GLU A 136 9.59 -22.29 -16.18
C GLU A 136 9.11 -23.74 -15.98
N LEU A 137 9.63 -24.43 -14.95
CA LEU A 137 9.26 -25.81 -14.64
C LEU A 137 7.86 -25.95 -14.00
N THR A 138 7.34 -24.91 -13.36
CA THR A 138 6.02 -24.90 -12.68
C THR A 138 4.91 -24.35 -13.57
N ASN A 139 5.22 -23.91 -14.80
CA ASN A 139 4.24 -23.37 -15.76
C ASN A 139 3.32 -24.45 -16.37
N GLY A 140 2.55 -25.12 -15.52
CA GLY A 140 1.20 -25.57 -15.80
C GLY A 140 0.21 -24.46 -15.42
N HIS A 141 -0.12 -23.60 -16.38
CA HIS A 141 -1.33 -22.77 -16.39
C HIS A 141 -1.67 -21.96 -15.11
N LYS A 142 -0.86 -20.95 -14.78
CA LYS A 142 -1.40 -19.67 -14.24
C LYS A 142 -0.63 -18.53 -14.86
N SER A 143 -1.21 -17.95 -15.91
CA SER A 143 -0.66 -16.79 -16.60
C SER A 143 -0.22 -15.74 -15.58
N TRP A 144 1.05 -15.33 -15.63
CA TRP A 144 1.62 -14.25 -14.83
C TRP A 144 0.78 -12.95 -14.89
N LEU A 145 0.08 -12.75 -16.01
CA LEU A 145 -0.93 -11.70 -16.20
C LEU A 145 -2.14 -11.82 -15.26
N SER A 146 -2.52 -13.03 -14.83
CA SER A 146 -3.62 -13.25 -13.88
C SER A 146 -3.25 -12.89 -12.44
N LEU A 147 -1.98 -13.07 -12.06
CA LEU A 147 -1.43 -12.65 -10.77
C LEU A 147 -1.21 -11.13 -10.76
N LEU A 148 -0.69 -10.58 -11.86
CA LEU A 148 -0.64 -9.13 -12.06
C LEU A 148 -2.04 -8.53 -12.02
N LYS A 149 -3.05 -9.07 -12.72
CA LYS A 149 -4.43 -8.55 -12.64
C LYS A 149 -5.04 -8.58 -11.23
N LYS A 150 -4.59 -9.46 -10.34
CA LYS A 150 -5.01 -9.50 -8.93
C LYS A 150 -4.24 -8.53 -8.03
N LEU A 151 -3.00 -8.18 -8.40
CA LEU A 151 -2.12 -7.27 -7.65
C LEU A 151 -2.16 -5.83 -8.18
N VAL A 152 -2.58 -5.65 -9.43
CA VAL A 152 -2.70 -4.37 -10.12
C VAL A 152 -3.93 -3.65 -9.59
N MET A 153 -3.76 -2.34 -9.41
CA MET A 153 -4.79 -1.36 -9.05
C MET A 153 -6.20 -1.79 -9.48
N PRO A 154 -7.24 -1.51 -8.68
CA PRO A 154 -8.61 -1.72 -9.13
C PRO A 154 -8.74 -1.11 -10.52
N VAL A 155 -9.33 -1.84 -11.47
CA VAL A 155 -9.43 -1.47 -12.90
C VAL A 155 -9.90 -0.01 -13.08
N SER A 156 -10.60 0.55 -12.08
CA SER A 156 -10.94 1.97 -11.98
C SER A 156 -9.72 2.92 -12.00
N LEU A 157 -8.68 2.68 -11.22
CA LEU A 157 -7.55 3.62 -11.07
C LEU A 157 -6.67 3.66 -12.31
N SER A 158 -6.42 2.50 -12.95
CA SER A 158 -5.64 2.42 -14.19
C SER A 158 -6.39 3.09 -15.34
N SER A 159 -7.69 2.84 -15.45
CA SER A 159 -8.53 3.50 -16.45
C SER A 159 -8.68 5.00 -16.20
N ILE A 160 -8.77 5.45 -14.94
CA ILE A 160 -8.77 6.88 -14.58
C ILE A 160 -7.45 7.55 -14.98
N LEU A 161 -6.30 6.98 -14.58
CA LEU A 161 -4.98 7.55 -14.90
C LEU A 161 -4.73 7.55 -16.41
N SER A 162 -5.13 6.51 -17.13
CA SER A 162 -4.98 6.42 -18.58
C SER A 162 -5.85 7.46 -19.30
N ARG A 163 -7.10 7.63 -18.88
CA ARG A 163 -7.99 8.69 -19.38
C ARG A 163 -7.42 10.08 -19.10
N GLU A 164 -6.88 10.30 -17.92
CA GLU A 164 -6.34 11.62 -17.53
C GLU A 164 -5.02 11.94 -18.25
N ARG A 165 -4.15 10.95 -18.46
CA ARG A 165 -2.94 11.09 -19.30
C ARG A 165 -3.31 11.39 -20.76
N ALA A 166 -4.28 10.65 -21.33
CA ALA A 166 -4.78 10.92 -22.68
C ALA A 166 -5.36 12.33 -22.79
N ARG A 167 -6.18 12.75 -21.82
CA ARG A 167 -6.77 14.09 -21.77
C ARG A 167 -5.70 15.19 -21.72
N LYS A 168 -4.68 15.04 -20.87
CA LYS A 168 -3.56 15.99 -20.80
C LYS A 168 -2.78 16.06 -22.11
N GLN A 169 -2.57 14.93 -22.77
CA GLN A 169 -1.87 14.87 -24.05
C GLN A 169 -2.68 15.56 -25.16
N THR A 170 -3.97 15.27 -25.28
CA THR A 170 -4.89 15.97 -26.20
C THR A 170 -4.94 17.48 -25.93
N ASN A 171 -4.98 17.90 -24.66
CA ASN A 171 -5.01 19.32 -24.32
C ASN A 171 -3.68 20.03 -24.65
N ARG A 172 -2.55 19.33 -24.50
CA ARG A 172 -1.21 19.83 -24.85
C ARG A 172 -1.03 19.95 -26.38
N PHE A 173 -1.65 19.04 -27.15
CA PHE A 173 -1.74 19.16 -28.60
C PHE A 173 -2.66 20.32 -29.01
N ALA A 174 -3.81 20.49 -28.37
CA ALA A 174 -4.74 21.59 -28.66
C ALA A 174 -4.11 22.98 -28.38
N THR A 175 -3.38 23.15 -27.28
CA THR A 175 -2.66 24.40 -26.99
C THR A 175 -1.53 24.68 -27.98
N TYR A 176 -0.80 23.64 -28.43
CA TYR A 176 0.25 23.77 -29.44
C TYR A 176 -0.31 24.23 -30.80
N THR A 177 -1.44 23.67 -31.25
CA THR A 177 -2.11 24.08 -32.49
C THR A 177 -2.63 25.51 -32.41
N LEU A 178 -3.19 25.94 -31.28
CA LEU A 178 -3.68 27.31 -31.08
C LEU A 178 -2.55 28.37 -31.02
N LEU A 179 -1.39 28.01 -30.48
CA LEU A 179 -0.21 28.89 -30.45
C LEU A 179 0.41 29.04 -31.84
N ASN A 180 0.48 27.97 -32.62
CA ASN A 180 1.04 28.01 -33.98
C ASN A 180 0.06 28.53 -35.04
N GLY A 181 -1.26 28.40 -34.82
CA GLY A 181 -2.29 28.95 -35.70
C GLY A 181 -2.48 30.48 -35.57
N LYS A 182 -1.95 31.10 -34.51
CA LYS A 182 -1.96 32.58 -34.33
C LYS A 182 -0.75 33.30 -34.94
N ASN A 183 0.26 32.56 -35.41
CA ASN A 183 1.45 33.10 -36.08
C ASN A 183 1.41 32.91 -37.61
N ALA A 184 0.24 32.59 -38.17
CA ALA A 184 0.02 32.40 -39.60
C ALA A 184 -1.12 33.32 -40.08
N VAL A 185 -0.90 34.63 -40.01
CA VAL A 185 -1.61 35.67 -40.79
C VAL A 185 -0.60 36.74 -41.14
#